data_AF-A3ZRC6-F1
#
_entry.id   AF-A3ZRC6-F1
#
_cell.length_a   1.000
_cell.length_b   1.000
_cell.length_c   1.000
_cell.angle_alpha   90.00
_cell.angle_beta   90.00
_cell.angle_gamma   90.00
#
_symmetry.space_group_name_H-M   'P 1'
#
loop_
_entity.id
_entity.type
_entity.pdbx_description
1 polymer ?
#
loop_
_entity_poly.entity_id
_entity_poly.type
_entity_poly.pdbx_seq_one_letter_code
_entity_poly.pdbx_strand_id
1 'polypeptide(L)'
;MKVRLFQRLAASLALLATLAFSFPAAADDNASGRFADAEEVNMFKAIEDGVIDVKFIPMNSEKGTFIITNKTTKKLRVEMPAAFAGVPLAQFGGGGFGGNGGGGGFGGNQGGGGFGGGGGGGNQGFGGGGGGFGGNQGGGGGGGFGGGNNGGGGGFFNVMPEKTQKVKVDGVCLDHGLEDPNPKIPYDVKPIDQYTTKPGVATLLHMLGSGKIDQRVAQATAWHLNNDMSWEELAGKTIHHLDGRSESYFSRKEINTAMQASAFVVKYETEMKQQPEPSDSLSSRVSTDAR
;
A
#
# COMPACT_ATOMS: atom_id res chain seq x y z
N MET A 1 21.52 -33.23 87.83
CA MET A 1 22.66 -32.28 87.76
C MET A 1 22.30 -31.23 86.70
N LYS A 2 21.92 -30.01 87.10
CA LYS A 2 22.80 -28.80 87.20
C LYS A 2 23.43 -28.51 85.82
N VAL A 3 23.22 -27.40 85.10
CA VAL A 3 22.88 -26.00 85.44
C VAL A 3 22.32 -25.29 84.18
N ARG A 4 21.36 -24.37 84.34
CA ARG A 4 20.91 -23.39 83.32
C ARG A 4 21.80 -22.14 83.38
N LEU A 5 22.24 -21.62 82.22
CA LEU A 5 22.91 -20.32 82.02
C LEU A 5 22.84 -20.05 80.50
N PHE A 6 22.32 -18.99 79.90
CA PHE A 6 22.00 -17.63 80.31
C PHE A 6 20.78 -17.15 79.49
N GLN A 7 19.99 -16.29 80.12
CA GLN A 7 18.88 -15.54 79.54
C GLN A 7 19.30 -14.06 79.54
N ARG A 8 18.69 -13.24 78.64
CA ARG A 8 18.72 -11.75 78.54
C ARG A 8 19.78 -11.19 77.58
N LEU A 9 19.56 -10.16 76.74
CA LEU A 9 18.58 -9.07 76.72
C LEU A 9 18.63 -8.32 75.34
N ALA A 10 17.53 -7.62 74.99
CA ALA A 10 17.42 -6.38 74.18
C ALA A 10 17.68 -6.42 72.66
N ALA A 11 16.70 -6.22 71.78
CA ALA A 11 15.94 -4.98 71.44
C ALA A 11 16.64 -4.09 70.40
N SER A 12 16.00 -3.89 69.22
CA SER A 12 16.06 -2.75 68.25
C SER A 12 15.43 -3.23 66.93
N LEU A 13 14.15 -3.02 66.61
CA LEU A 13 13.48 -1.80 66.15
C LEU A 13 14.09 -1.18 64.85
N ALA A 14 13.42 -1.50 63.73
CA ALA A 14 13.16 -0.73 62.50
C ALA A 14 14.17 0.32 61.99
N LEU A 15 14.57 0.22 60.71
CA LEU A 15 14.33 1.30 59.73
C LEU A 15 14.39 0.83 58.26
N LEU A 16 13.45 1.39 57.49
CA LEU A 16 13.22 1.32 56.05
C LEU A 16 14.47 1.53 55.18
N ALA A 17 14.55 0.77 54.09
CA ALA A 17 14.97 1.30 52.79
C ALA A 17 14.28 0.50 51.67
N THR A 18 12.96 0.66 51.55
CA THR A 18 12.29 0.38 50.28
C THR A 18 12.81 1.41 49.26
N LEU A 19 13.74 1.01 48.40
CA LEU A 19 13.97 1.74 47.15
C LEU A 19 12.67 1.66 46.35
N ALA A 20 11.85 2.71 46.48
CA ALA A 20 10.87 3.03 45.46
C ALA A 20 11.67 3.38 44.20
N PHE A 21 11.86 2.39 43.33
CA PHE A 21 12.10 2.66 41.91
C PHE A 21 10.85 3.38 41.41
N SER A 22 10.91 4.72 41.43
CA SER A 22 10.04 5.54 40.61
C SER A 22 10.35 5.19 39.17
N PHE A 23 9.60 4.25 38.61
CA PHE A 23 9.46 4.12 37.18
C PHE A 23 8.90 5.47 36.70
N PRO A 24 9.62 6.26 35.89
CA PRO A 24 8.97 7.34 35.19
C PRO A 24 7.85 6.68 34.39
N ALA A 25 6.61 7.06 34.68
CA ALA A 25 5.47 6.73 33.85
C ALA A 25 5.87 7.15 32.43
N ALA A 26 6.12 6.17 31.57
CA ALA A 26 6.25 6.42 30.16
C ALA A 26 4.96 7.13 29.77
N ALA A 27 5.08 8.42 29.42
CA ALA A 27 4.01 9.11 28.75
C ALA A 27 3.69 8.23 27.54
N ASP A 28 2.51 7.60 27.61
CA ASP A 28 1.95 6.81 26.54
C ASP A 28 1.81 7.79 25.38
N ASP A 29 2.81 7.82 24.50
CA ASP A 29 2.90 8.73 23.37
C ASP A 29 1.95 8.18 22.30
N ASN A 30 0.67 8.20 22.66
CA ASN A 30 -0.42 7.66 21.89
C ASN A 30 -0.60 8.64 20.73
N ALA A 31 0.03 8.34 19.60
CA ALA A 31 -0.04 9.12 18.38
C ALA A 31 -1.50 9.40 17.94
N SER A 32 -2.46 8.59 18.41
CA SER A 32 -3.90 8.81 18.21
C SER A 32 -4.44 10.02 18.99
N GLY A 33 -3.95 10.29 20.21
CA GLY A 33 -4.41 11.41 21.04
C GLY A 33 -3.95 12.78 20.53
N ARG A 34 -2.80 12.85 19.86
CA ARG A 34 -2.24 14.11 19.31
C ARG A 34 -3.03 14.67 18.12
N PHE A 35 -3.82 13.82 17.47
CA PHE A 35 -4.67 14.14 16.32
C PHE A 35 -6.15 13.84 16.61
N ALA A 36 -6.57 13.78 17.87
CA ALA A 36 -7.97 13.52 18.23
C ALA A 36 -8.93 14.61 17.71
N ASP A 37 -8.42 15.83 17.53
CA ASP A 37 -9.08 17.01 16.98
C ASP A 37 -8.81 17.23 15.48
N ALA A 38 -8.14 16.28 14.80
CA ALA A 38 -7.78 16.42 13.40
C ALA A 38 -8.98 16.22 12.47
N GLU A 39 -9.04 17.04 11.43
CA GLU A 39 -10.05 16.92 10.38
C GLU A 39 -9.67 15.77 9.44
N GLU A 40 -10.58 14.81 9.27
CA GLU A 40 -10.39 13.68 8.38
C GLU A 40 -10.77 14.06 6.95
N VAL A 41 -9.87 13.84 6.01
CA VAL A 41 -10.08 14.21 4.60
C VAL A 41 -9.63 13.09 3.67
N ASN A 42 -10.41 12.80 2.63
CA ASN A 42 -9.95 11.89 1.57
C ASN A 42 -8.92 12.59 0.68
N MET A 43 -7.82 11.90 0.34
CA MET A 43 -6.71 12.51 -0.38
C MET A 43 -7.11 13.15 -1.72
N PHE A 44 -7.88 12.46 -2.58
CA PHE A 44 -8.24 13.03 -3.89
C PHE A 44 -9.17 14.23 -3.75
N LYS A 45 -10.17 14.13 -2.87
CA LYS A 45 -11.05 15.25 -2.55
C LYS A 45 -10.28 16.45 -1.99
N ALA A 46 -9.31 16.20 -1.10
CA ALA A 46 -8.50 17.26 -0.49
C ALA A 46 -7.55 17.94 -1.50
N ILE A 47 -7.12 17.24 -2.55
CA ILE A 47 -6.38 17.83 -3.68
C ILE A 47 -7.30 18.76 -4.46
N GLU A 48 -8.50 18.30 -4.82
CA GLU A 48 -9.50 19.07 -5.57
C GLU A 48 -9.96 20.32 -4.82
N ASP A 49 -10.23 20.20 -3.53
CA ASP A 49 -10.64 21.29 -2.65
C ASP A 49 -9.48 22.25 -2.30
N GLY A 50 -8.24 21.95 -2.74
CA GLY A 50 -7.05 22.77 -2.49
C GLY A 50 -6.59 22.78 -1.02
N VAL A 51 -7.07 21.84 -0.21
CA VAL A 51 -6.75 21.68 1.22
C VAL A 51 -5.32 21.15 1.39
N ILE A 52 -4.86 20.29 0.48
CA ILE A 52 -3.51 19.75 0.45
C ILE A 52 -2.83 19.96 -0.90
N ASP A 53 -1.51 20.10 -0.89
CA ASP A 53 -0.66 19.91 -2.07
C ASP A 53 -0.14 18.48 -2.09
N VAL A 54 -0.18 17.79 -3.22
CA VAL A 54 0.37 16.44 -3.35
C VAL A 54 1.30 16.40 -4.55
N LYS A 55 2.54 15.98 -4.30
CA LYS A 55 3.50 15.62 -5.34
C LYS A 55 3.88 14.16 -5.19
N PHE A 56 3.80 13.41 -6.28
CA PHE A 56 4.27 12.03 -6.33
C PHE A 56 5.60 11.94 -7.09
N ILE A 57 6.53 11.19 -6.50
CA ILE A 57 7.84 10.92 -7.08
C ILE A 57 8.05 9.41 -7.06
N PRO A 58 7.92 8.71 -8.19
CA PRO A 58 8.32 7.31 -8.25
C PRO A 58 9.84 7.22 -8.12
N MET A 59 10.32 6.28 -7.32
CA MET A 59 11.76 6.02 -7.15
C MET A 59 12.26 5.04 -8.20
N ASN A 60 11.46 4.00 -8.45
CA ASN A 60 11.70 2.92 -9.39
C ASN A 60 10.36 2.17 -9.63
N SER A 61 10.45 0.99 -10.21
CA SER A 61 9.36 0.05 -10.46
C SER A 61 8.63 -0.46 -9.21
N GLU A 62 9.21 -0.31 -8.02
CA GLU A 62 8.72 -0.92 -6.78
C GLU A 62 8.23 0.10 -5.74
N LYS A 63 8.77 1.32 -5.76
CA LYS A 63 8.58 2.29 -4.67
C LYS A 63 8.35 3.69 -5.20
N GLY A 64 7.52 4.43 -4.48
CA GLY A 64 7.29 5.84 -4.70
C GLY A 64 7.27 6.63 -3.39
N THR A 65 7.24 7.94 -3.49
CA THR A 65 7.05 8.84 -2.35
C THR A 65 6.07 9.92 -2.69
N PHE A 66 5.04 10.03 -1.86
CA PHE A 66 4.20 11.21 -1.80
C PHE A 66 4.86 12.27 -0.92
N ILE A 67 4.87 13.49 -1.40
CA ILE A 67 5.20 14.70 -0.66
C ILE A 67 3.90 15.48 -0.53
N ILE A 68 3.40 15.59 0.70
CA ILE A 68 2.05 16.08 0.97
C ILE A 68 2.15 17.29 1.88
N THR A 69 1.66 18.43 1.43
CA THR A 69 1.70 19.69 2.18
C THR A 69 0.29 20.07 2.59
N ASN A 70 0.06 20.19 3.89
CA ASN A 70 -1.18 20.75 4.41
C ASN A 70 -1.18 22.27 4.17
N LYS A 71 -2.16 22.79 3.43
CA LYS A 71 -2.29 24.23 3.15
C LYS A 71 -3.15 24.96 4.19
N THR A 72 -3.66 24.24 5.19
CA THR A 72 -4.56 24.77 6.22
C THR A 72 -3.84 24.96 7.55
N THR A 73 -4.50 25.70 8.45
CA THR A 73 -4.08 25.90 9.83
C THR A 73 -4.57 24.80 10.79
N LYS A 74 -5.28 23.79 10.28
CA LYS A 74 -5.83 22.68 11.07
C LYS A 74 -4.99 21.43 10.94
N LYS A 75 -5.04 20.54 11.93
CA LYS A 75 -4.45 19.20 11.83
C LYS A 75 -5.30 18.38 10.86
N LEU A 76 -4.67 17.71 9.92
CA LEU A 76 -5.36 16.85 8.97
C LEU A 76 -4.97 15.38 9.20
N ARG A 77 -5.97 14.51 9.12
CA ARG A 77 -5.80 13.07 9.00
C ARG A 77 -6.27 12.68 7.60
N VAL A 78 -5.32 12.51 6.70
CA VAL A 78 -5.60 12.33 5.29
C VAL A 78 -5.69 10.84 4.98
N GLU A 79 -6.81 10.42 4.40
CA GLU A 79 -7.04 9.05 3.94
C GLU A 79 -6.32 8.80 2.61
N MET A 80 -5.44 7.80 2.58
CA MET A 80 -4.80 7.30 1.38
C MET A 80 -5.80 6.53 0.52
N PRO A 81 -5.81 6.72 -0.81
CA PRO A 81 -6.68 5.96 -1.68
C PRO A 81 -6.29 4.49 -1.67
N ALA A 82 -7.27 3.59 -1.60
CA ALA A 82 -7.05 2.14 -1.61
C ALA A 82 -6.19 1.67 -2.79
N ALA A 83 -6.35 2.30 -3.95
CA ALA A 83 -5.54 2.11 -5.15
C ALA A 83 -5.44 3.40 -5.95
N PHE A 84 -4.28 3.65 -6.57
CA PHE A 84 -4.00 4.82 -7.40
C PHE A 84 -3.00 4.48 -8.51
N ALA A 85 -2.97 5.32 -9.53
CA ALA A 85 -1.96 5.29 -10.59
C ALA A 85 -1.20 6.61 -10.66
N GLY A 86 0.13 6.54 -10.71
CA GLY A 86 1.00 7.62 -11.12
C GLY A 86 1.20 7.57 -12.64
N VAL A 87 0.85 8.64 -13.35
CA VAL A 87 0.97 8.74 -14.81
C VAL A 87 1.99 9.82 -15.18
N PRO A 88 2.99 9.53 -16.05
CA PRO A 88 3.96 10.53 -16.44
C PRO A 88 3.30 11.65 -17.27
N LEU A 89 3.50 12.90 -16.87
CA LEU A 89 2.92 14.07 -17.55
C LEU A 89 3.45 14.26 -18.98
N ALA A 90 4.67 13.80 -19.26
CA ALA A 90 5.28 13.90 -20.58
C ALA A 90 4.53 13.10 -21.66
N GLN A 91 3.90 11.97 -21.29
CA GLN A 91 3.16 11.12 -22.23
C GLN A 91 1.79 11.70 -22.59
N PHE A 92 1.20 12.55 -21.72
CA PHE A 92 -0.05 13.25 -22.01
C PHE A 92 0.17 14.52 -22.86
N GLY A 93 1.37 15.10 -22.82
CA GLY A 93 1.71 16.36 -23.53
C GLY A 93 2.46 16.21 -24.86
N GLY A 94 2.94 15.00 -25.21
CA GLY A 94 3.81 14.81 -26.38
C GLY A 94 3.79 13.39 -26.93
N GLY A 95 2.75 13.07 -27.71
CA GLY A 95 2.71 11.88 -28.56
C GLY A 95 2.30 10.58 -27.88
N GLY A 96 1.11 10.08 -28.22
CA GLY A 96 0.78 8.66 -27.99
C GLY A 96 -0.27 8.34 -26.93
N PHE A 97 -1.26 9.21 -26.71
CA PHE A 97 -2.60 8.78 -26.29
C PHE A 97 -3.58 8.99 -27.44
N GLY A 98 -3.33 8.26 -28.55
CA GLY A 98 -4.28 8.12 -29.65
C GLY A 98 -5.20 6.95 -29.33
N GLY A 99 -6.45 7.26 -28.99
CA GLY A 99 -7.44 6.31 -28.49
C GLY A 99 -7.68 5.13 -29.42
N ASN A 100 -7.85 3.95 -28.82
CA ASN A 100 -8.54 2.86 -29.50
C ASN A 100 -10.02 2.91 -29.10
N GLY A 101 -10.70 3.89 -29.68
CA GLY A 101 -12.14 4.09 -29.62
C GLY A 101 -12.60 4.69 -30.95
N GLY A 102 -12.88 3.83 -31.93
CA GLY A 102 -13.71 4.17 -33.10
C GLY A 102 -13.00 4.37 -34.44
N GLY A 103 -13.13 3.36 -35.31
CA GLY A 103 -13.57 3.57 -36.69
C GLY A 103 -12.56 4.03 -37.75
N GLY A 104 -12.29 3.13 -38.70
CA GLY A 104 -12.07 3.50 -40.11
C GLY A 104 -10.67 3.23 -40.66
N GLY A 105 -10.56 2.28 -41.59
CA GLY A 105 -9.37 2.15 -42.44
C GLY A 105 -9.13 0.77 -43.02
N PHE A 106 -9.99 0.31 -43.93
CA PHE A 106 -9.58 -0.67 -44.94
C PHE A 106 -8.61 -0.02 -45.93
N GLY A 107 -7.45 -0.63 -46.15
CA GLY A 107 -6.46 -0.30 -47.17
C GLY A 107 -5.08 -0.67 -46.63
N GLY A 108 -4.40 -1.73 -47.08
CA GLY A 108 -4.05 -2.05 -48.46
C GLY A 108 -2.52 -1.89 -48.58
N ASN A 109 -1.86 -2.84 -49.25
CA ASN A 109 -0.40 -3.02 -49.45
C ASN A 109 0.42 -3.60 -48.28
N GLN A 110 0.89 -4.85 -48.32
CA GLN A 110 1.83 -5.52 -49.24
C GLN A 110 3.31 -5.20 -48.94
N GLY A 111 3.98 -6.17 -48.31
CA GLY A 111 5.40 -6.48 -48.53
C GLY A 111 6.41 -5.99 -47.50
N GLY A 112 7.08 -6.94 -46.83
CA GLY A 112 8.39 -6.73 -46.20
C GLY A 112 8.48 -7.26 -44.77
N GLY A 113 9.14 -8.40 -44.60
CA GLY A 113 9.43 -8.97 -43.29
C GLY A 113 10.26 -8.01 -42.43
N GLY A 114 9.73 -7.69 -41.25
CA GLY A 114 10.45 -7.06 -40.15
C GLY A 114 9.93 -7.69 -38.88
N PHE A 115 10.83 -8.32 -38.11
CA PHE A 115 10.53 -8.84 -36.79
C PHE A 115 9.92 -7.73 -35.94
N GLY A 116 8.64 -7.90 -35.62
CA GLY A 116 7.83 -6.95 -34.86
C GLY A 116 8.24 -6.87 -33.40
N GLY A 117 8.10 -5.68 -32.86
CA GLY A 117 8.30 -5.36 -31.45
C GLY A 117 8.39 -3.86 -31.26
N GLY A 118 7.37 -3.12 -31.74
CA GLY A 118 7.26 -1.69 -31.51
C GLY A 118 7.03 -1.41 -30.02
N GLY A 119 8.01 -0.80 -29.37
CA GLY A 119 7.85 -0.13 -28.08
C GLY A 119 8.26 1.32 -28.26
N GLY A 120 7.28 2.23 -28.35
CA GLY A 120 7.55 3.65 -28.26
C GLY A 120 8.20 3.95 -26.90
N GLY A 121 9.27 4.75 -26.90
CA GLY A 121 10.06 5.12 -25.72
C GLY A 121 9.29 6.04 -24.75
N GLY A 122 8.19 5.54 -24.20
CA GLY A 122 7.40 6.19 -23.15
C GLY A 122 7.71 5.59 -21.78
N ASN A 123 7.67 6.42 -20.75
CA ASN A 123 7.71 5.97 -19.36
C ASN A 123 6.40 5.31 -18.96
N GLN A 124 6.47 4.30 -18.10
CA GLN A 124 5.29 3.53 -17.69
C GLN A 124 4.53 4.13 -16.50
N GLY A 125 3.28 3.70 -16.34
CA GLY A 125 2.48 3.98 -15.16
C GLY A 125 2.97 3.24 -13.91
N PHE A 126 2.88 3.91 -12.75
CA PHE A 126 3.13 3.34 -11.44
C PHE A 126 1.81 3.04 -10.73
N GLY A 127 1.55 1.80 -10.33
CA GLY A 127 0.39 1.43 -9.53
C GLY A 127 0.74 1.27 -8.07
N GLY A 128 0.02 1.94 -7.17
CA GLY A 128 0.18 1.76 -5.74
C GLY A 128 -1.16 1.71 -5.02
N GLY A 129 -1.14 1.35 -3.73
CA GLY A 129 -2.35 1.31 -2.90
C GLY A 129 -2.12 1.84 -1.50
N GLY A 130 -3.15 2.47 -0.94
CA GLY A 130 -3.24 2.87 0.45
C GLY A 130 -3.54 1.64 1.31
N GLY A 131 -2.74 1.43 2.35
CA GLY A 131 -2.86 0.25 3.19
C GLY A 131 -4.12 0.29 4.05
N GLY A 132 -5.05 -0.64 3.84
CA GLY A 132 -6.25 -0.70 4.67
C GLY A 132 -7.23 -1.82 4.33
N PHE A 133 -6.84 -3.10 4.49
CA PHE A 133 -7.86 -4.14 4.68
C PHE A 133 -8.21 -4.16 6.15
N GLY A 134 -9.40 -3.64 6.49
CA GLY A 134 -9.96 -3.72 7.83
C GLY A 134 -9.95 -5.15 8.33
N GLY A 135 -9.11 -5.40 9.33
CA GLY A 135 -8.93 -6.69 9.98
C GLY A 135 -8.18 -6.47 11.27
N ASN A 136 -8.94 -6.21 12.34
CA ASN A 136 -8.44 -6.12 13.70
C ASN A 136 -7.99 -7.53 14.15
N GLN A 137 -6.85 -8.01 13.66
CA GLN A 137 -6.31 -9.32 14.06
C GLN A 137 -4.81 -9.45 13.78
N GLY A 138 -4.02 -9.53 14.85
CA GLY A 138 -2.67 -10.10 14.81
C GLY A 138 -1.59 -9.27 15.49
N GLY A 139 -1.43 -9.44 16.81
CA GLY A 139 -0.29 -8.92 17.56
C GLY A 139 1.00 -9.71 17.34
N GLY A 140 2.11 -9.13 17.79
CA GLY A 140 3.42 -9.81 17.86
C GLY A 140 4.55 -8.80 17.90
N GLY A 141 5.24 -8.72 19.05
CA GLY A 141 6.19 -7.66 19.36
C GLY A 141 7.54 -7.73 18.62
N GLY A 142 8.28 -6.63 18.76
CA GLY A 142 9.65 -6.49 18.30
C GLY A 142 10.14 -5.06 18.55
N GLY A 143 10.65 -4.81 19.76
CA GLY A 143 11.29 -3.55 20.10
C GLY A 143 12.59 -3.35 19.31
N GLY A 144 12.85 -2.10 18.91
CA GLY A 144 14.10 -1.71 18.26
C GLY A 144 14.14 -0.20 18.01
N PHE A 145 14.93 0.50 18.82
CA PHE A 145 15.15 1.94 18.80
C PHE A 145 15.70 2.43 17.44
N GLY A 146 15.07 3.45 16.86
CA GLY A 146 15.70 4.28 15.82
C GLY A 146 14.72 4.92 14.83
N GLY A 147 14.48 6.24 14.99
CA GLY A 147 14.01 7.14 13.92
C GLY A 147 12.62 6.87 13.35
N GLY A 148 11.62 7.59 13.86
CA GLY A 148 10.23 7.51 13.41
C GLY A 148 10.07 7.69 11.90
N ASN A 149 9.80 6.60 11.20
CA ASN A 149 9.23 6.62 9.85
C ASN A 149 8.56 5.29 9.46
N ASN A 150 7.92 4.61 10.41
CA ASN A 150 7.10 3.41 10.16
C ASN A 150 5.62 3.75 10.37
N GLY A 151 5.01 4.38 9.37
CA GLY A 151 3.57 4.38 9.17
C GLY A 151 3.16 3.17 8.33
N GLY A 152 3.53 1.97 8.79
CA GLY A 152 3.06 0.72 8.20
C GLY A 152 1.73 0.34 8.84
N GLY A 153 0.66 0.27 8.04
CA GLY A 153 -0.63 -0.26 8.45
C GLY A 153 -1.60 0.78 8.96
N GLY A 154 -2.21 1.54 8.05
CA GLY A 154 -3.34 2.39 8.34
C GLY A 154 -3.60 3.29 7.14
N GLY A 155 -4.83 3.27 6.62
CA GLY A 155 -5.21 4.00 5.43
C GLY A 155 -5.20 5.51 5.60
N PHE A 156 -4.58 6.03 6.66
CA PHE A 156 -4.55 7.43 7.03
C PHE A 156 -3.14 7.85 7.43
N PHE A 157 -2.78 9.10 7.15
CA PHE A 157 -1.59 9.73 7.67
C PHE A 157 -1.90 11.12 8.19
N ASN A 158 -1.15 11.52 9.20
CA ASN A 158 -1.36 12.75 9.92
C ASN A 158 -0.44 13.85 9.38
N VAL A 159 -0.99 15.02 9.04
CA VAL A 159 -0.23 16.20 8.57
C VAL A 159 -0.56 17.39 9.47
N MET A 160 0.48 17.94 10.10
CA MET A 160 0.33 19.14 10.92
C MET A 160 -0.04 20.36 10.06
N PRO A 161 -0.66 21.39 10.65
CA PRO A 161 -0.91 22.68 10.00
C PRO A 161 0.31 23.21 9.25
N GLU A 162 0.15 23.59 7.98
CA GLU A 162 1.20 24.23 7.17
C GLU A 162 2.51 23.42 7.06
N LYS A 163 2.46 22.11 7.34
CA LYS A 163 3.61 21.21 7.28
C LYS A 163 3.53 20.29 6.08
N THR A 164 4.72 19.83 5.69
CA THR A 164 4.92 18.84 4.65
C THR A 164 5.33 17.52 5.28
N GLN A 165 4.64 16.45 4.89
CA GLN A 165 4.93 15.08 5.27
C GLN A 165 5.35 14.27 4.03
N LYS A 166 6.30 13.35 4.21
CA LYS A 166 6.68 12.39 3.17
C LYS A 166 6.13 11.02 3.53
N VAL A 167 5.42 10.39 2.60
CA VAL A 167 4.86 9.05 2.75
C VAL A 167 5.44 8.15 1.66
N LYS A 168 6.11 7.07 2.07
CA LYS A 168 6.60 6.06 1.14
C LYS A 168 5.48 5.09 0.82
N VAL A 169 5.42 4.66 -0.43
CA VAL A 169 4.42 3.72 -0.92
C VAL A 169 5.10 2.65 -1.75
N ASP A 170 4.64 1.42 -1.59
CA ASP A 170 5.02 0.32 -2.46
C ASP A 170 4.10 0.30 -3.68
N GLY A 171 4.62 -0.22 -4.78
CA GLY A 171 3.91 -0.28 -6.03
C GLY A 171 4.51 -1.26 -7.03
N VAL A 172 3.91 -1.22 -8.21
CA VAL A 172 4.25 -2.07 -9.35
C VAL A 172 4.21 -1.26 -10.63
N CYS A 173 4.96 -1.73 -11.60
CA CYS A 173 4.86 -1.36 -13.01
C CYS A 173 3.51 -1.81 -13.57
N LEU A 174 2.68 -0.88 -14.05
CA LEU A 174 1.37 -1.22 -14.63
C LEU A 174 1.48 -1.66 -16.10
N ASP A 175 2.49 -1.20 -16.84
CA ASP A 175 2.69 -1.53 -18.25
C ASP A 175 3.97 -2.34 -18.45
N HIS A 176 3.84 -3.52 -19.01
CA HIS A 176 4.99 -4.35 -19.31
C HIS A 176 5.75 -3.79 -20.53
N GLY A 177 7.08 -3.81 -20.47
CA GLY A 177 7.95 -3.47 -21.60
C GLY A 177 8.27 -1.98 -21.76
N LEU A 178 7.65 -1.11 -20.97
CA LEU A 178 8.00 0.30 -20.90
C LEU A 178 9.14 0.55 -19.90
N GLU A 179 9.80 1.72 -20.01
CA GLU A 179 10.92 2.07 -19.14
C GLU A 179 10.48 2.25 -17.68
N ASP A 180 11.34 1.83 -16.76
CA ASP A 180 11.13 1.99 -15.32
C ASP A 180 10.75 3.44 -14.96
N PRO A 181 9.84 3.64 -13.99
CA PRO A 181 9.46 4.97 -13.55
C PRO A 181 10.68 5.79 -13.12
N ASN A 182 10.80 7.01 -13.67
CA ASN A 182 11.94 7.89 -13.45
C ASN A 182 11.59 9.04 -12.47
N PRO A 183 12.33 9.20 -11.36
CA PRO A 183 12.08 10.25 -10.37
C PRO A 183 12.18 11.68 -10.91
N LYS A 184 12.88 11.87 -12.04
CA LYS A 184 13.10 13.18 -12.67
C LYS A 184 11.92 13.62 -13.54
N ILE A 185 11.03 12.69 -13.89
CA ILE A 185 9.87 12.98 -14.71
C ILE A 185 8.71 13.35 -13.77
N PRO A 186 7.97 14.42 -14.05
CA PRO A 186 6.76 14.74 -13.29
C PRO A 186 5.67 13.68 -13.52
N TYR A 187 5.12 13.16 -12.43
CA TYR A 187 3.97 12.25 -12.45
C TYR A 187 2.77 12.95 -11.83
N ASP A 188 1.61 12.74 -12.43
CA ASP A 188 0.31 13.07 -11.86
C ASP A 188 -0.30 11.83 -11.22
N VAL A 189 -1.02 12.00 -10.11
CA VAL A 189 -1.63 10.86 -9.41
C VAL A 189 -3.13 10.89 -9.61
N LYS A 190 -3.64 9.76 -10.08
CA LYS A 190 -5.03 9.60 -10.43
C LYS A 190 -5.64 8.39 -9.72
N PRO A 191 -6.95 8.42 -9.48
CA PRO A 191 -7.71 7.22 -9.18
C PRO A 191 -7.40 6.10 -10.19
N ILE A 192 -7.30 4.86 -9.72
CA ILE A 192 -6.85 3.73 -10.55
C ILE A 192 -7.79 3.47 -11.75
N ASP A 193 -9.08 3.76 -11.61
CA ASP A 193 -10.11 3.63 -12.65
C ASP A 193 -9.91 4.60 -13.82
N GLN A 194 -9.23 5.74 -13.60
CA GLN A 194 -8.83 6.64 -14.69
C GLN A 194 -7.63 6.11 -15.49
N TYR A 195 -6.94 5.08 -14.98
CA TYR A 195 -5.81 4.46 -15.65
C TYR A 195 -6.18 3.15 -16.34
N THR A 196 -6.87 2.26 -15.62
CA THR A 196 -7.27 0.94 -16.12
C THR A 196 -8.60 0.52 -15.52
N THR A 197 -9.41 -0.15 -16.33
CA THR A 197 -10.69 -0.75 -15.92
C THR A 197 -10.60 -2.28 -15.84
N LYS A 198 -9.40 -2.86 -15.92
CA LYS A 198 -9.20 -4.30 -15.85
C LYS A 198 -9.56 -4.83 -14.46
N PRO A 199 -10.44 -5.85 -14.36
CA PRO A 199 -10.88 -6.37 -13.07
C PRO A 199 -9.71 -6.96 -12.30
N GLY A 200 -9.72 -6.75 -10.99
CA GLY A 200 -8.76 -7.24 -10.02
C GLY A 200 -7.58 -6.29 -9.77
N VAL A 201 -7.28 -5.35 -10.69
CA VAL A 201 -6.10 -4.49 -10.56
C VAL A 201 -6.20 -3.56 -9.35
N ALA A 202 -7.33 -2.89 -9.16
CA ALA A 202 -7.55 -2.02 -8.01
C ALA A 202 -7.43 -2.80 -6.68
N THR A 203 -8.03 -3.99 -6.61
CA THR A 203 -7.96 -4.85 -5.43
C THR A 203 -6.54 -5.36 -5.18
N LEU A 204 -5.81 -5.73 -6.24
CA LEU A 204 -4.40 -6.13 -6.15
C LEU A 204 -3.52 -5.01 -5.58
N LEU A 205 -3.66 -3.78 -6.08
CA LEU A 205 -2.88 -2.64 -5.61
C LEU A 205 -3.18 -2.34 -4.14
N HIS A 206 -4.44 -2.47 -3.73
CA HIS A 206 -4.82 -2.35 -2.32
C HIS A 206 -4.17 -3.46 -1.47
N MET A 207 -4.13 -4.71 -1.97
CA MET A 207 -3.47 -5.83 -1.27
C MET A 207 -1.98 -5.58 -1.10
N LEU A 208 -1.34 -4.99 -2.11
CA LEU A 208 0.06 -4.61 -2.05
C LEU A 208 0.30 -3.51 -1.00
N GLY A 209 -0.46 -2.42 -1.08
CA GLY A 209 -0.36 -1.29 -0.14
C GLY A 209 -0.63 -1.65 1.32
N SER A 210 -1.38 -2.72 1.55
CA SER A 210 -1.70 -3.25 2.88
C SER A 210 -0.74 -4.34 3.36
N GLY A 211 0.28 -4.69 2.57
CA GLY A 211 1.25 -5.73 2.90
C GLY A 211 0.67 -7.15 2.92
N LYS A 212 -0.46 -7.37 2.23
CA LYS A 212 -1.11 -8.70 2.11
C LYS A 212 -0.54 -9.55 0.98
N ILE A 213 0.24 -8.95 0.09
CA ILE A 213 0.92 -9.63 -1.02
C ILE A 213 2.32 -9.06 -1.19
N ASP A 214 3.28 -9.93 -1.50
CA ASP A 214 4.66 -9.53 -1.79
C ASP A 214 4.74 -8.75 -3.11
N GLN A 215 5.63 -7.77 -3.17
CA GLN A 215 5.79 -6.89 -4.34
C GLN A 215 6.03 -7.67 -5.64
N ARG A 216 6.89 -8.69 -5.63
CA ARG A 216 7.22 -9.47 -6.84
C ARG A 216 6.04 -10.31 -7.34
N VAL A 217 5.23 -10.84 -6.41
CA VAL A 217 3.98 -11.54 -6.73
C VAL A 217 2.97 -10.54 -7.29
N ALA A 218 2.87 -9.36 -6.69
CA ALA A 218 2.01 -8.29 -7.19
C ALA A 218 2.42 -7.83 -8.59
N GLN A 219 3.72 -7.72 -8.88
CA GLN A 219 4.22 -7.33 -10.20
C GLN A 219 3.82 -8.33 -11.28
N ALA A 220 4.01 -9.63 -11.03
CA ALA A 220 3.59 -10.69 -11.96
C ALA A 220 2.07 -10.69 -12.16
N THR A 221 1.31 -10.51 -11.07
CA THR A 221 -0.16 -10.46 -11.12
C THR A 221 -0.65 -9.24 -11.89
N ALA A 222 -0.02 -8.08 -11.69
CA ALA A 222 -0.38 -6.84 -12.37
C ALA A 222 -0.13 -6.94 -13.88
N TRP A 223 1.00 -7.52 -14.30
CA TRP A 223 1.27 -7.74 -15.72
C TRP A 223 0.32 -8.74 -16.35
N HIS A 224 -0.04 -9.83 -15.65
CA HIS A 224 -1.06 -10.75 -16.12
C HIS A 224 -2.42 -10.07 -16.31
N LEU A 225 -2.89 -9.32 -15.31
CA LEU A 225 -4.22 -8.70 -15.33
C LEU A 225 -4.31 -7.49 -16.29
N ASN A 226 -3.27 -6.66 -16.33
CA ASN A 226 -3.30 -5.38 -17.02
C ASN A 226 -2.74 -5.44 -18.45
N ASN A 227 -1.86 -6.43 -18.74
CA ASN A 227 -1.18 -6.55 -20.04
C ASN A 227 -1.49 -7.89 -20.74
N ASP A 228 -2.39 -8.70 -20.17
CA ASP A 228 -2.83 -9.99 -20.71
C ASP A 228 -1.68 -11.00 -20.94
N MET A 229 -0.57 -10.87 -20.20
CA MET A 229 0.56 -11.80 -20.28
C MET A 229 0.17 -13.18 -19.74
N SER A 230 0.50 -14.25 -20.47
CA SER A 230 0.32 -15.62 -20.01
C SER A 230 1.28 -15.97 -18.85
N TRP A 231 0.90 -16.97 -18.05
CA TRP A 231 1.74 -17.45 -16.97
C TRP A 231 3.02 -18.12 -17.49
N GLU A 232 2.95 -18.74 -18.67
CA GLU A 232 4.10 -19.29 -19.38
C GLU A 232 5.10 -18.20 -19.78
N GLU A 233 4.61 -17.08 -20.33
CA GLU A 233 5.46 -15.93 -20.66
C GLU A 233 6.12 -15.33 -19.41
N LEU A 234 5.34 -15.13 -18.34
CA LEU A 234 5.84 -14.61 -17.08
C LEU A 234 6.89 -15.54 -16.44
N ALA A 235 6.63 -16.86 -16.45
CA ALA A 235 7.57 -17.87 -15.94
C ALA A 235 8.84 -17.98 -16.81
N GLY A 236 8.72 -17.70 -18.11
CA GLY A 236 9.83 -17.71 -19.06
C GLY A 236 10.70 -16.45 -19.04
N LYS A 237 10.28 -15.38 -18.35
CA LYS A 237 11.08 -14.15 -18.28
C LYS A 237 12.42 -14.40 -17.60
N THR A 238 13.48 -13.82 -18.17
CA THR A 238 14.85 -13.87 -17.64
C THR A 238 15.43 -12.47 -17.50
N ILE A 239 16.30 -12.31 -16.50
CA ILE A 239 17.18 -11.16 -16.34
C ILE A 239 18.54 -11.56 -16.89
N HIS A 240 19.04 -10.81 -17.87
CA HIS A 240 20.37 -10.99 -18.43
C HIS A 240 21.32 -10.01 -17.77
N HIS A 241 22.34 -10.54 -17.11
CA HIS A 241 23.38 -9.76 -16.45
C HIS A 241 24.50 -9.43 -17.45
N LEU A 242 25.22 -8.33 -17.21
CA LEU A 242 26.35 -7.92 -18.07
C LEU A 242 27.50 -8.94 -18.09
N ASP A 243 27.55 -9.83 -17.09
CA ASP A 243 28.53 -10.91 -16.99
C ASP A 243 28.13 -12.19 -17.76
N GLY A 244 27.04 -12.15 -18.52
CA GLY A 244 26.53 -13.27 -19.32
C GLY A 244 25.69 -14.27 -18.53
N ARG A 245 25.55 -14.12 -17.21
CA ARG A 245 24.61 -14.93 -16.43
C ARG A 245 23.19 -14.55 -16.77
N SER A 246 22.31 -15.53 -16.74
CA SER A 246 20.87 -15.33 -16.85
C SER A 246 20.19 -15.99 -15.67
N GLU A 247 19.27 -15.29 -15.04
CA GLU A 247 18.42 -15.84 -13.98
C GLU A 247 16.96 -15.60 -14.30
N SER A 248 16.08 -16.46 -13.77
CA SER A 248 14.65 -16.28 -13.93
C SER A 248 14.21 -14.96 -13.29
N TYR A 249 13.41 -14.19 -14.03
CA TYR A 249 12.84 -12.94 -13.53
C TYR A 249 11.92 -13.20 -12.35
N PHE A 250 11.13 -14.27 -12.40
CA PHE A 250 10.29 -14.75 -11.30
C PHE A 250 10.64 -16.20 -10.96
N SER A 251 10.60 -16.54 -9.67
CA SER A 251 10.70 -17.93 -9.23
C SER A 251 9.39 -18.68 -9.48
N ARG A 252 9.46 -20.01 -9.55
CA ARG A 252 8.26 -20.85 -9.69
C ARG A 252 7.26 -20.66 -8.55
N LYS A 253 7.74 -20.39 -7.33
CA LYS A 253 6.88 -20.09 -6.18
C LYS A 253 6.13 -18.78 -6.41
N GLU A 254 6.81 -17.73 -6.86
CA GLU A 254 6.20 -16.43 -7.14
C GLU A 254 5.12 -16.53 -8.22
N ILE A 255 5.38 -17.26 -9.32
CA ILE A 255 4.38 -17.50 -10.37
C ILE A 255 3.15 -18.23 -9.83
N ASN A 256 3.34 -19.32 -9.08
CA ASN A 256 2.22 -20.07 -8.51
C ASN A 256 1.38 -19.21 -7.55
N THR A 257 2.03 -18.39 -6.71
CA THR A 257 1.32 -17.46 -5.82
C THR A 257 0.60 -16.37 -6.61
N ALA A 258 1.19 -15.86 -7.70
CA ALA A 258 0.58 -14.85 -8.56
C ALA A 258 -0.66 -15.38 -9.28
N MET A 259 -0.64 -16.64 -9.72
CA MET A 259 -1.82 -17.33 -10.26
C MET A 259 -2.97 -17.36 -9.25
N GLN A 260 -2.67 -17.72 -8.00
CA GLN A 260 -3.67 -17.75 -6.92
C GLN A 260 -4.19 -16.34 -6.59
N ALA A 261 -3.30 -15.35 -6.54
CA ALA A 261 -3.65 -13.96 -6.30
C ALA A 261 -4.56 -13.41 -7.39
N SER A 262 -4.22 -13.64 -8.68
CA SER A 262 -5.04 -13.25 -9.83
C SER A 262 -6.45 -13.83 -9.74
N ALA A 263 -6.56 -15.14 -9.50
CA ALA A 263 -7.85 -15.80 -9.36
C ALA A 263 -8.66 -15.23 -8.19
N PHE A 264 -8.01 -14.94 -7.06
CA PHE A 264 -8.65 -14.34 -5.90
C PHE A 264 -9.19 -12.94 -6.18
N VAL A 265 -8.37 -12.04 -6.73
CA VAL A 265 -8.78 -10.63 -6.94
C VAL A 265 -9.87 -10.50 -7.99
N VAL A 266 -9.82 -11.29 -9.06
CA VAL A 266 -10.89 -11.32 -10.07
C VAL A 266 -12.18 -11.82 -9.45
N LYS A 267 -12.13 -12.94 -8.71
CA LYS A 267 -13.30 -13.50 -8.02
C LYS A 267 -13.90 -12.51 -7.01
N TYR A 268 -13.05 -11.87 -6.19
CA TYR A 268 -13.48 -10.90 -5.19
C TYR A 268 -14.23 -9.72 -5.84
N GLU A 269 -13.73 -9.20 -6.96
CA GLU A 269 -14.39 -8.10 -7.65
C GLU A 269 -15.68 -8.50 -8.35
N THR A 270 -15.75 -9.70 -8.95
CA THR A 270 -16.95 -10.16 -9.64
C THR A 270 -18.06 -10.58 -8.67
N GLU A 271 -17.72 -11.19 -7.53
CA GLU A 271 -18.70 -11.80 -6.63
C GLU A 271 -18.96 -10.97 -5.36
N MET A 272 -17.92 -10.39 -4.74
CA MET A 272 -18.05 -9.82 -3.39
C MET A 272 -18.28 -8.31 -3.38
N LYS A 273 -17.76 -7.55 -4.36
CA LYS A 273 -18.09 -6.13 -4.51
C LYS A 273 -19.48 -5.86 -5.09
N GLN A 274 -20.07 -6.83 -5.79
CA GLN A 274 -21.41 -6.71 -6.38
C GLN A 274 -22.52 -7.23 -5.47
N GLN A 275 -22.20 -7.88 -4.35
CA GLN A 275 -23.18 -8.21 -3.32
C GLN A 275 -23.36 -7.00 -2.40
N PRO A 276 -24.58 -6.44 -2.27
CA PRO A 276 -24.86 -5.48 -1.22
C PRO A 276 -24.64 -6.16 0.14
N GLU A 277 -24.04 -5.42 1.08
CA GLU A 277 -23.87 -5.81 2.49
C GLU A 277 -25.07 -6.63 2.99
N PRO A 278 -24.87 -7.78 3.66
CA PRO A 278 -25.98 -8.52 4.23
C PRO A 278 -26.70 -7.63 5.24
N SER A 279 -27.85 -7.10 4.83
CA SER A 279 -28.69 -6.26 5.68
C SER A 279 -29.04 -7.01 6.95
N ASP A 280 -28.70 -6.41 8.09
CA ASP A 280 -29.16 -6.73 9.43
C ASP A 280 -30.62 -7.20 9.41
N SER A 281 -30.83 -8.51 9.41
CA SER A 281 -32.16 -9.12 9.48
C SER A 281 -32.12 -10.45 10.24
N LEU A 282 -31.43 -10.46 11.38
CA LEU A 282 -31.49 -11.56 12.34
C LEU A 282 -31.80 -11.13 13.79
N SER A 283 -32.27 -9.91 14.02
CA SER A 283 -32.67 -9.45 15.37
C SER A 283 -34.17 -9.45 15.66
N SER A 284 -35.05 -9.86 14.73
CA SER A 284 -36.51 -9.77 14.93
C SER A 284 -37.24 -11.08 15.28
N ARG A 285 -36.55 -12.16 15.69
CA ARG A 285 -37.22 -13.45 16.03
C ARG A 285 -36.91 -14.04 17.40
N VAL A 286 -36.67 -13.22 18.43
CA VAL A 286 -36.80 -13.67 19.83
C VAL A 286 -37.41 -12.55 20.68
N SER A 287 -38.70 -12.28 20.51
CA SER A 287 -39.52 -11.71 21.59
C SER A 287 -41.00 -11.84 21.24
N THR A 288 -41.59 -12.99 21.53
CA THR A 288 -42.98 -13.11 22.05
C THR A 288 -43.23 -14.57 22.37
N ASP A 289 -43.14 -14.91 23.66
CA ASP A 289 -44.19 -15.67 24.34
C ASP A 289 -43.92 -15.65 25.84
N ALA A 290 -44.45 -14.59 26.46
CA ALA A 290 -44.82 -14.59 27.86
C ALA A 290 -46.34 -14.70 27.90
N ARG A 291 -46.86 -15.85 28.31
CA ARG A 291 -48.12 -16.01 29.02
C ARG A 291 -48.20 -17.39 29.68
#